data_AF-A0A1X6WY86-F1
#
_entry.id   AF-A0A1X6WY86-F1
#
_cell.length_a   1.000
_cell.length_b   1.000
_cell.length_c   1.000
_cell.angle_alpha   90.00
_cell.angle_beta   90.00
_cell.angle_gamma   90.00
#
_symmetry.space_group_name_H-M   'P 1'
#
loop_
_entity.id
_entity.type
_entity.pdbx_description
1 polymer ?
#
loop_
_entity_poly.entity_id
_entity_poly.type
_entity_poly.pdbx_seq_one_letter_code
_entity_poly.pdbx_strand_id
1 'polypeptide(L)'
;MDESKADRTGQDRIPGTVIHFGADYNPEQWEPEVWREDVRLMQQAGVTMVSLGIWSWALLEPEPGRFDFTWFDEIVGLLKDAGIEIDLATPTAAPPAWFYRQHPEARLLEADGRVRYNGSRGICCPHSPAYAEACARITEAIFSHVAGDPGIVMGHVHNEYGAPGGDCHCETSQQAFRSWLGARYAFSTAPGEQPSGARPTATGRRSERHVIPGPT
;
A
#
# COMPACT_ATOMS: atom_id res chain seq x y z
N MET A 1 -39.13 -9.60 26.18
CA MET A 1 -38.03 -8.65 26.34
C MET A 1 -36.91 -9.18 25.48
N ASP A 2 -36.61 -8.46 24.42
CA ASP A 2 -35.63 -8.85 23.41
C ASP A 2 -34.24 -8.43 23.89
N GLU A 3 -33.39 -9.40 24.22
CA GLU A 3 -32.01 -9.19 24.68
C GLU A 3 -31.05 -8.79 23.52
N SER A 4 -31.54 -8.62 22.28
CA SER A 4 -30.69 -8.44 21.09
C SER A 4 -30.09 -7.05 20.87
N LYS A 5 -30.37 -6.07 21.74
CA LYS A 5 -29.71 -4.75 21.71
C LYS A 5 -28.87 -4.52 22.95
N ALA A 6 -27.87 -5.37 23.15
CA ALA A 6 -26.74 -4.98 23.98
C ALA A 6 -26.09 -3.75 23.32
N ASP A 7 -26.21 -2.61 23.99
CA ASP A 7 -25.49 -1.39 23.71
C ASP A 7 -23.99 -1.70 23.68
N ARG A 8 -23.43 -1.83 22.47
CA ARG A 8 -22.02 -2.14 22.24
C ARG A 8 -21.15 -0.88 22.19
N THR A 9 -21.75 0.29 22.37
CA THR A 9 -21.05 1.58 22.30
C THR A 9 -20.59 1.97 23.70
N GLY A 10 -19.27 1.97 23.92
CA GLY A 10 -18.67 2.58 25.12
C GLY A 10 -18.30 1.65 26.29
N GLN A 11 -18.24 0.33 26.13
CA GLN A 11 -17.56 -0.51 27.12
C GLN A 11 -16.04 -0.41 26.93
N ASP A 12 -15.32 -0.11 28.01
CA ASP A 12 -13.86 -0.23 28.11
C ASP A 12 -13.44 -1.66 27.75
N ARG A 13 -13.23 -1.90 26.45
CA ARG A 13 -12.80 -3.20 25.93
C ARG A 13 -11.34 -3.36 26.31
N ILE A 14 -11.03 -4.42 27.04
CA ILE A 14 -9.65 -4.79 27.33
C ILE A 14 -8.99 -5.13 25.98
N PRO A 15 -7.86 -4.49 25.61
CA PRO A 15 -7.16 -4.81 24.37
C PRO A 15 -6.89 -6.32 24.26
N GLY A 16 -7.25 -6.92 23.13
CA GLY A 16 -7.05 -8.36 22.87
C GLY A 16 -8.14 -9.29 23.41
N THR A 17 -9.24 -8.79 23.97
CA THR A 17 -10.36 -9.63 24.44
C THR A 17 -11.59 -9.62 23.52
N VAL A 18 -11.54 -8.89 22.41
CA VAL A 18 -12.60 -8.85 21.40
C VAL A 18 -12.08 -9.43 20.10
N ILE A 19 -12.83 -10.39 19.55
CA ILE A 19 -12.55 -10.96 18.23
C ILE A 19 -13.23 -10.06 17.21
N HIS A 20 -12.45 -9.40 16.35
CA HIS A 20 -13.01 -8.69 15.20
C HIS A 20 -13.42 -9.70 14.13
N PHE A 21 -14.57 -9.48 13.52
CA PHE A 21 -15.13 -10.30 12.45
C PHE A 21 -15.61 -9.40 11.30
N GLY A 22 -15.19 -9.72 10.08
CA GLY A 22 -15.59 -9.02 8.87
C GLY A 22 -14.70 -9.37 7.68
N ALA A 23 -14.54 -8.42 6.76
CA ALA A 23 -13.82 -8.61 5.50
C ALA A 23 -13.37 -7.27 4.89
N ASP A 24 -12.57 -7.36 3.83
CA ASP A 24 -12.39 -6.26 2.87
C ASP A 24 -13.76 -5.80 2.35
N TYR A 25 -14.00 -4.50 2.39
CA TYR A 25 -15.21 -3.90 1.88
C TYR A 25 -14.87 -2.80 0.86
N ASN A 26 -15.39 -2.95 -0.35
CA ASN A 26 -15.09 -2.12 -1.51
C ASN A 26 -16.40 -1.44 -1.99
N PRO A 27 -16.97 -0.52 -1.20
CA PRO A 27 -18.23 0.15 -1.53
C PRO A 27 -18.14 0.92 -2.85
N GLU A 28 -16.96 1.42 -3.20
CA GLU A 28 -16.75 2.23 -4.40
C GLU A 28 -17.00 1.49 -5.74
N GLN A 29 -17.24 0.18 -5.67
CA GLN A 29 -17.59 -0.67 -6.80
C GLN A 29 -19.11 -0.82 -6.99
N TRP A 30 -19.91 -0.25 -6.07
CA TRP A 30 -21.36 -0.39 -6.02
C TRP A 30 -22.03 0.95 -5.78
N GLU A 31 -23.30 1.06 -6.16
CA GLU A 31 -24.10 2.26 -5.93
C GLU A 31 -24.46 2.43 -4.44
N PRO A 32 -24.69 3.67 -3.95
CA PRO A 32 -24.96 3.94 -2.54
C PRO A 32 -26.15 3.17 -1.93
N GLU A 33 -27.14 2.76 -2.72
CA GLU A 33 -28.24 1.92 -2.24
C GLU A 33 -27.75 0.54 -1.77
N VAL A 34 -26.74 -0.02 -2.44
CA VAL A 34 -26.12 -1.30 -2.06
C VAL A 34 -25.40 -1.15 -0.72
N TRP A 35 -24.75 0.00 -0.47
CA TRP A 35 -24.03 0.22 0.79
C TRP A 35 -24.94 0.15 2.01
N ARG A 36 -26.14 0.72 1.91
CA ARG A 36 -27.13 0.70 2.99
C ARG A 36 -27.61 -0.72 3.28
N GLU A 37 -27.80 -1.52 2.23
CA GLU A 37 -28.19 -2.92 2.38
C GLU A 37 -27.03 -3.78 2.92
N ASP A 38 -25.81 -3.56 2.46
CA ASP A 38 -24.60 -4.23 2.95
C ASP A 38 -24.42 -3.98 4.45
N VAL A 39 -24.53 -2.72 4.89
CA VAL A 39 -24.44 -2.37 6.32
C VAL A 39 -25.55 -3.05 7.15
N ARG A 40 -26.78 -3.10 6.62
CA ARG A 40 -27.89 -3.82 7.27
C ARG A 40 -27.59 -5.31 7.40
N LEU A 41 -27.04 -5.93 6.36
CA LEU A 41 -26.67 -7.35 6.34
C LEU A 41 -25.46 -7.64 7.23
N MET A 42 -24.48 -6.74 7.28
CA MET A 42 -23.32 -6.80 8.19
C MET A 42 -23.78 -6.82 9.64
N GLN A 43 -24.71 -5.94 10.03
CA GLN A 43 -25.29 -5.96 11.38
C GLN A 43 -26.01 -7.29 11.68
N GLN A 44 -26.78 -7.81 10.71
CA GLN A 44 -27.46 -9.10 10.85
C GLN A 44 -26.49 -10.28 10.98
N ALA A 45 -25.35 -10.23 10.27
CA ALA A 45 -24.29 -11.23 10.33
C ALA A 45 -23.37 -11.08 11.56
N GLY A 46 -23.48 -9.97 12.29
CA GLY A 46 -22.62 -9.68 13.44
C GLY A 46 -21.20 -9.25 13.06
N VAL A 47 -21.01 -8.67 11.87
CA VAL A 47 -19.75 -8.02 11.49
C VAL A 47 -19.46 -6.88 12.45
N THR A 48 -18.21 -6.79 12.89
CA THR A 48 -17.75 -5.80 13.87
C THR A 48 -16.74 -4.82 13.28
N MET A 49 -16.04 -5.20 12.21
CA MET A 49 -15.02 -4.37 11.58
C MET A 49 -14.90 -4.70 10.08
N VAL A 50 -14.62 -3.71 9.25
CA VAL A 50 -14.29 -3.90 7.82
C VAL A 50 -12.96 -3.23 7.46
N SER A 51 -12.25 -3.78 6.48
CA SER A 51 -11.07 -3.14 5.90
C SER A 51 -11.51 -2.31 4.68
N LEU A 52 -11.32 -1.00 4.75
CA LEU A 52 -11.89 -0.03 3.80
C LEU A 52 -10.78 0.70 3.02
N GLY A 53 -11.00 0.91 1.72
CA GLY A 53 -10.21 1.84 0.93
C GLY A 53 -8.95 1.25 0.29
N ILE A 54 -8.73 -0.07 0.36
CA ILE A 54 -7.47 -0.72 -0.05
C ILE A 54 -7.08 -0.40 -1.51
N TRP A 55 -8.07 -0.27 -2.40
CA TRP A 55 -7.87 -0.08 -3.83
C TRP A 55 -8.34 1.29 -4.34
N SER A 56 -8.69 2.22 -3.44
CA SER A 56 -9.51 3.37 -3.79
C SER A 56 -8.72 4.62 -4.21
N TRP A 57 -7.41 4.52 -4.51
CA TRP A 57 -6.55 5.69 -4.78
C TRP A 57 -7.11 6.54 -5.91
N ALA A 58 -7.52 5.93 -7.02
CA ALA A 58 -8.03 6.66 -8.18
C ALA A 58 -9.32 7.45 -7.91
N LEU A 59 -10.08 7.11 -6.87
CA LEU A 59 -11.28 7.84 -6.46
C LEU A 59 -11.00 8.85 -5.35
N LEU A 60 -10.05 8.55 -4.46
CA LEU A 60 -9.63 9.45 -3.40
C LEU A 60 -8.74 10.60 -3.91
N GLU A 61 -7.91 10.36 -4.93
CA GLU A 61 -7.10 11.35 -5.64
C GLU A 61 -7.32 11.19 -7.16
N PRO A 62 -8.45 11.65 -7.71
CA PRO A 62 -8.78 11.49 -9.13
C PRO A 62 -7.82 12.22 -10.08
N GLU A 63 -7.19 13.30 -9.59
CA GLU A 63 -6.13 14.03 -10.26
C GLU A 63 -5.02 14.36 -9.28
N PRO A 64 -3.76 14.52 -9.74
CA PRO A 64 -2.62 14.76 -8.86
C PRO A 64 -2.87 15.94 -7.90
N GLY A 65 -2.85 15.66 -6.60
CA GLY A 65 -3.08 16.64 -5.53
C GLY A 65 -4.52 17.11 -5.35
N ARG A 66 -5.49 16.63 -6.12
CA ARG A 66 -6.92 16.89 -5.88
C ARG A 66 -7.54 15.68 -5.20
N PHE A 67 -8.01 15.86 -3.97
CA PHE A 67 -8.68 14.82 -3.20
C PHE A 67 -10.21 14.97 -3.25
N ASP A 68 -10.92 13.84 -3.31
CA ASP A 68 -12.37 13.77 -3.17
C ASP A 68 -12.75 12.70 -2.14
N PHE A 69 -13.22 13.18 -0.98
CA PHE A 69 -13.64 12.34 0.14
C PHE A 69 -15.16 12.19 0.23
N THR A 70 -15.93 12.74 -0.71
CA THR A 70 -17.40 12.82 -0.58
C THR A 70 -18.05 11.45 -0.41
N TRP A 71 -17.69 10.49 -1.26
CA TRP A 71 -18.19 9.12 -1.19
C TRP A 71 -17.65 8.38 0.06
N PHE A 72 -16.42 8.70 0.43
CA PHE A 72 -15.73 8.09 1.56
C PHE A 72 -16.37 8.50 2.89
N ASP A 73 -16.71 9.77 3.04
CA ASP A 73 -17.39 10.32 4.21
C ASP A 73 -18.78 9.71 4.39
N GLU A 74 -19.53 9.50 3.30
CA GLU A 74 -20.84 8.85 3.36
C GLU A 74 -20.72 7.41 3.89
N ILE A 75 -19.82 6.60 3.35
CA ILE A 75 -19.69 5.21 3.80
C ILE A 75 -19.10 5.11 5.21
N VAL A 76 -18.12 5.94 5.56
CA VAL A 76 -17.57 6.01 6.92
C VAL A 76 -18.70 6.35 7.92
N GLY A 77 -19.57 7.31 7.58
CA GLY A 77 -20.75 7.62 8.36
C GLY A 77 -21.68 6.42 8.54
N LEU A 78 -22.04 5.73 7.45
CA LEU A 78 -22.92 4.56 7.48
C LEU A 78 -22.37 3.42 8.37
N LEU A 79 -21.07 3.12 8.26
CA LEU A 79 -20.42 2.08 9.06
C LEU A 79 -20.41 2.46 10.56
N LYS A 80 -20.08 3.71 10.86
CA LYS A 80 -20.04 4.23 12.24
C LYS A 80 -21.42 4.24 12.89
N ASP A 81 -22.44 4.71 12.19
CA ASP A 81 -23.82 4.72 12.69
C ASP A 81 -24.33 3.30 12.95
N ALA A 82 -23.80 2.32 12.23
CA ALA A 82 -24.09 0.90 12.43
C ALA A 82 -23.25 0.23 13.54
N GLY A 83 -22.29 0.94 14.14
CA GLY A 83 -21.38 0.41 15.14
C GLY A 83 -20.34 -0.56 14.58
N ILE A 84 -20.01 -0.45 13.29
CA ILE A 84 -18.99 -1.24 12.60
C ILE A 84 -17.70 -0.41 12.56
N GLU A 85 -16.64 -0.93 13.15
CA GLU A 85 -15.33 -0.30 13.19
C GLU A 85 -14.62 -0.40 11.83
N ILE A 86 -13.62 0.44 11.61
CA ILE A 86 -12.94 0.54 10.31
C ILE A 86 -11.44 0.33 10.50
N ASP A 87 -10.92 -0.63 9.75
CA ASP A 87 -9.50 -0.78 9.44
C ASP A 87 -9.22 -0.02 8.13
N LEU A 88 -8.63 1.18 8.26
CA LEU A 88 -8.51 2.12 7.15
C LEU A 88 -7.21 1.91 6.39
N ALA A 89 -7.31 1.60 5.09
CA ALA A 89 -6.16 1.33 4.28
C ALA A 89 -5.49 2.57 3.69
N THR A 90 -4.17 2.50 3.52
CA THR A 90 -3.50 3.35 2.54
C THR A 90 -3.69 2.72 1.16
N PRO A 91 -4.28 3.43 0.18
CA PRO A 91 -4.69 2.83 -1.09
C PRO A 91 -3.50 2.60 -2.05
N THR A 92 -2.30 2.48 -1.49
CA THR A 92 -1.03 2.62 -2.20
C THR A 92 -0.67 1.40 -3.05
N ALA A 93 -1.39 0.29 -2.89
CA ALA A 93 -1.15 -0.94 -3.63
C ALA A 93 -1.47 -0.87 -5.13
N ALA A 94 -2.29 0.09 -5.56
CA ALA A 94 -2.62 0.32 -6.96
C ALA A 94 -2.65 1.82 -7.30
N PRO A 95 -1.52 2.41 -7.74
CA PRO A 95 -1.49 3.79 -8.20
C PRO A 95 -2.44 4.05 -9.38
N PRO A 96 -3.05 5.25 -9.44
CA PRO A 96 -3.96 5.61 -10.51
C PRO A 96 -3.26 5.80 -11.85
N ALA A 97 -4.03 5.74 -12.95
CA ALA A 97 -3.49 5.88 -14.29
C ALA A 97 -2.76 7.22 -14.52
N TRP A 98 -3.19 8.30 -13.86
CA TRP A 98 -2.52 9.60 -13.98
C TRP A 98 -1.10 9.56 -13.40
N PHE A 99 -0.85 8.78 -12.35
CA PHE A 99 0.47 8.65 -11.74
C PHE A 99 1.47 8.10 -12.76
N TYR A 100 1.11 7.01 -13.44
CA TYR A 100 1.97 6.41 -14.45
C TYR A 100 2.11 7.22 -15.75
N ARG A 101 1.20 8.18 -16.00
CA ARG A 101 1.38 9.14 -17.10
C ARG A 101 2.44 10.19 -16.76
N GLN A 102 2.53 10.60 -15.50
CA GLN A 102 3.53 11.55 -15.00
C GLN A 102 4.88 10.88 -14.72
N HIS A 103 4.83 9.62 -14.25
CA HIS A 103 5.98 8.84 -13.82
C HIS A 103 6.05 7.49 -14.56
N PRO A 104 6.23 7.48 -15.89
CA PRO A 104 6.36 6.23 -16.65
C PRO A 104 7.56 5.38 -16.19
N GLU A 105 8.60 6.00 -15.64
CA GLU A 105 9.78 5.37 -15.07
C GLU A 105 9.50 4.60 -13.77
N ALA A 106 8.39 4.88 -13.09
CA ALA A 106 8.01 4.19 -11.87
C ALA A 106 7.43 2.79 -12.13
N ARG A 107 7.27 2.37 -13.39
CA ARG A 107 6.78 1.03 -13.71
C ARG A 107 7.79 -0.04 -13.34
N LEU A 108 7.26 -1.19 -12.90
CA LEU A 108 8.06 -2.37 -12.59
C LEU A 108 8.66 -2.92 -13.88
N LEU A 109 9.97 -3.13 -13.86
CA LEU A 109 10.74 -3.81 -14.91
C LEU A 109 11.03 -5.23 -14.44
N GLU A 110 10.57 -6.23 -15.18
CA GLU A 110 10.84 -7.64 -14.93
C GLU A 110 12.30 -7.99 -15.30
N ALA A 111 12.78 -9.12 -14.81
CA ALA A 111 14.15 -9.57 -15.01
C ALA A 111 14.53 -9.82 -16.49
N ASP A 112 13.54 -10.14 -17.33
CA ASP A 112 13.71 -10.33 -18.78
C ASP A 112 13.64 -9.00 -19.57
N GLY A 113 13.51 -7.87 -18.87
CA GLY A 113 13.42 -6.55 -19.46
C GLY A 113 12.01 -6.11 -19.87
N ARG A 114 10.97 -6.91 -19.60
CA ARG A 114 9.58 -6.48 -19.83
C ARG A 114 9.14 -5.45 -18.81
N VAL A 115 8.47 -4.40 -19.27
CA VAL A 115 7.81 -3.42 -18.39
C VAL A 115 6.38 -3.86 -18.13
N ARG A 116 5.94 -3.81 -16.86
CA ARG A 116 4.53 -4.05 -16.51
C ARG A 116 3.67 -2.81 -16.76
N TYR A 117 2.58 -3.02 -17.48
CA TYR A 117 1.60 -1.98 -17.82
C TYR A 117 0.29 -2.16 -17.06
N ASN A 118 -0.60 -1.18 -17.22
CA ASN A 118 -1.92 -1.15 -16.58
C ASN A 118 -2.76 -2.38 -16.99
N GLY A 119 -3.76 -2.70 -16.17
CA GLY A 119 -4.65 -3.87 -16.35
C GLY A 119 -4.53 -4.91 -15.24
N SER A 120 -3.63 -4.70 -14.29
CA SER A 120 -3.51 -5.45 -13.03
C SER A 120 -3.02 -4.51 -11.92
N ARG A 121 -2.51 -5.08 -10.82
CA ARG A 121 -1.99 -4.40 -9.63
C ARG A 121 -0.52 -4.77 -9.36
N GLY A 122 0.14 -4.09 -8.42
CA GLY A 122 1.54 -4.39 -8.07
C GLY A 122 2.55 -4.12 -9.19
N ILE A 123 2.24 -3.17 -10.09
CA ILE A 123 3.06 -2.87 -11.27
C ILE A 123 4.02 -1.68 -11.05
N CYS A 124 4.14 -1.18 -9.83
CA CYS A 124 5.04 -0.09 -9.49
C CYS A 124 6.39 -0.62 -8.98
N CYS A 125 7.48 0.07 -9.33
CA CYS A 125 8.79 -0.16 -8.75
C CYS A 125 8.78 0.28 -7.27
N PRO A 126 9.09 -0.61 -6.31
CA PRO A 126 9.08 -0.26 -4.88
C PRO A 126 10.18 0.74 -4.51
N HIS A 127 11.22 0.88 -5.34
CA HIS A 127 12.32 1.83 -5.11
C HIS A 127 12.11 3.18 -5.80
N SER A 128 10.99 3.40 -6.50
CA SER A 128 10.73 4.67 -7.19
C SER A 128 10.52 5.82 -6.19
N PRO A 129 11.34 6.89 -6.22
CA PRO A 129 11.14 8.05 -5.34
C PRO A 129 9.80 8.73 -5.57
N ALA A 130 9.39 8.89 -6.83
CA ALA A 130 8.09 9.48 -7.17
C ALA A 130 6.92 8.68 -6.61
N TYR A 131 7.02 7.35 -6.59
CA TYR A 131 6.02 6.48 -5.98
C TYR A 131 6.00 6.65 -4.46
N ALA A 132 7.17 6.68 -3.81
CA ALA A 132 7.27 6.90 -2.37
C ALA A 132 6.68 8.26 -1.95
N GLU A 133 6.97 9.33 -2.68
CA GLU A 133 6.41 10.67 -2.46
C GLU A 133 4.89 10.70 -2.66
N ALA A 134 4.39 10.06 -3.72
CA ALA A 134 2.95 9.96 -3.97
C ALA A 134 2.23 9.16 -2.87
N CYS A 135 2.81 8.04 -2.43
CA CYS A 135 2.31 7.24 -1.31
C CYS A 135 2.24 8.03 -0.01
N ALA A 136 3.30 8.79 0.32
CA ALA A 136 3.32 9.64 1.50
C ALA A 136 2.21 10.70 1.44
N ARG A 137 2.04 11.36 0.29
CA ARG A 137 1.03 12.41 0.10
C ARG A 137 -0.40 11.88 0.27
N ILE A 138 -0.76 10.78 -0.38
CA ILE A 138 -2.12 10.21 -0.23
C ILE A 138 -2.37 9.70 1.19
N THR A 139 -1.35 9.11 1.82
CA THR A 139 -1.43 8.65 3.21
C THR A 139 -1.68 9.83 4.16
N GLU A 140 -0.91 10.91 4.03
CA GLU A 140 -1.07 12.12 4.83
C GLU A 140 -2.45 12.76 4.62
N ALA A 141 -2.92 12.86 3.37
CA ALA A 141 -4.24 13.42 3.06
C ALA A 141 -5.38 12.64 3.72
N ILE A 142 -5.38 11.31 3.60
CA ILE A 142 -6.41 10.45 4.19
C ILE A 142 -6.39 10.53 5.71
N PHE A 143 -5.23 10.29 6.34
CA PHE A 143 -5.16 10.25 7.80
C PHE A 143 -5.32 11.62 8.46
N SER A 144 -4.99 12.72 7.78
CA SER A 144 -5.33 14.06 8.26
C SER A 144 -6.83 14.32 8.17
N HIS A 145 -7.50 13.84 7.12
CA HIS A 145 -8.94 14.01 6.93
C HIS A 145 -9.76 13.26 8.00
N VAL A 146 -9.34 12.05 8.37
CA VAL A 146 -10.01 11.25 9.42
C VAL A 146 -9.43 11.43 10.82
N ALA A 147 -8.55 12.42 11.02
CA ALA A 147 -7.83 12.58 12.27
C ALA A 147 -8.80 12.75 13.46
N GLY A 148 -8.71 11.85 14.44
CA GLY A 148 -9.55 11.86 15.63
C GLY A 148 -10.94 11.23 15.45
N ASP A 149 -11.22 10.60 14.31
CA ASP A 149 -12.45 9.83 14.13
C ASP A 149 -12.39 8.51 14.92
N PRO A 150 -13.26 8.31 15.93
CA PRO A 150 -13.26 7.10 16.76
C PRO A 150 -13.71 5.84 16.02
N GLY A 151 -14.31 5.98 14.82
CA GLY A 151 -14.67 4.84 13.96
C GLY A 151 -13.48 4.18 13.28
N ILE A 152 -12.36 4.89 13.16
CA ILE A 152 -11.12 4.37 12.57
C ILE A 152 -10.25 3.81 13.69
N VAL A 153 -10.16 2.48 13.78
CA VAL A 153 -9.51 1.78 14.91
C VAL A 153 -8.19 1.14 14.54
N MET A 154 -7.90 0.99 13.24
CA MET A 154 -6.69 0.38 12.72
C MET A 154 -6.28 1.04 11.39
N GLY A 155 -4.97 0.98 11.09
CA GLY A 155 -4.42 1.39 9.81
C GLY A 155 -3.88 0.19 9.03
N HIS A 156 -4.44 -0.05 7.85
CA HIS A 156 -4.02 -1.09 6.91
C HIS A 156 -3.02 -0.51 5.89
N VAL A 157 -1.72 -0.66 6.17
CA VAL A 157 -0.69 -0.05 5.31
C VAL A 157 -0.48 -0.88 4.04
N HIS A 158 -0.76 -0.27 2.88
CA HIS A 158 -0.58 -0.89 1.55
C HIS A 158 -1.49 -2.11 1.39
N ASN A 159 -1.10 -3.10 0.58
CA ASN A 159 -1.69 -4.43 0.49
C ASN A 159 -0.68 -5.40 -0.15
N GLU A 160 -0.39 -6.50 0.54
CA GLU A 160 0.44 -7.61 0.04
C GLU A 160 1.77 -7.15 -0.60
N TYR A 161 2.62 -6.47 0.18
CA TYR A 161 3.96 -6.10 -0.29
C TYR A 161 4.69 -7.27 -0.96
N GLY A 162 5.12 -7.07 -2.20
CA GLY A 162 5.79 -8.11 -2.99
C GLY A 162 4.86 -9.06 -3.76
N ALA A 163 3.56 -8.77 -3.87
CA ALA A 163 2.65 -9.49 -4.74
C ALA A 163 1.67 -8.55 -5.48
N PRO A 164 1.27 -8.87 -6.72
CA PRO A 164 1.86 -9.84 -7.65
C PRO A 164 3.16 -9.32 -8.32
N GLY A 165 3.82 -8.31 -7.74
CA GLY A 165 5.06 -7.71 -8.24
C GLY A 165 6.12 -7.55 -7.14
N GLY A 166 6.94 -6.50 -7.18
CA GLY A 166 7.95 -6.22 -6.14
C GLY A 166 9.38 -6.57 -6.53
N ASP A 167 9.60 -7.58 -7.37
CA ASP A 167 10.93 -7.83 -7.95
C ASP A 167 11.12 -6.96 -9.21
N CYS A 168 11.74 -5.80 -9.02
CA CYS A 168 11.97 -4.82 -10.08
C CYS A 168 13.46 -4.73 -10.42
N HIS A 169 13.78 -4.82 -11.70
CA HIS A 169 15.15 -4.86 -12.22
C HIS A 169 15.60 -3.53 -12.86
N CYS A 170 14.81 -2.46 -12.69
CA CYS A 170 15.14 -1.14 -13.23
C CYS A 170 16.38 -0.52 -12.55
N GLU A 171 16.98 0.49 -13.17
CA GLU A 171 18.22 1.10 -12.68
C GLU A 171 18.10 1.62 -11.22
N THR A 172 16.95 2.13 -10.81
CA THR A 172 16.71 2.56 -9.43
C THR A 172 16.82 1.40 -8.44
N SER A 173 16.22 0.24 -8.76
CA SER A 173 16.36 -0.96 -7.93
C SER A 173 17.80 -1.48 -7.92
N GLN A 174 18.48 -1.42 -9.07
CA GLN A 174 19.89 -1.83 -9.16
C GLN A 174 20.78 -0.97 -8.25
N GLN A 175 20.54 0.33 -8.21
CA GLN A 175 21.23 1.25 -7.30
C GLN A 175 20.87 0.98 -5.83
N ALA A 176 19.60 0.80 -5.52
CA ALA A 176 19.14 0.45 -4.17
C ALA A 176 19.80 -0.84 -3.66
N PHE A 177 19.91 -1.85 -4.52
CA PHE A 177 20.59 -3.11 -4.20
C PHE A 177 22.08 -2.90 -3.91
N ARG A 178 22.80 -2.11 -4.72
CA ARG A 178 24.22 -1.79 -4.47
C ARG A 178 24.43 -1.01 -3.18
N SER A 179 23.55 -0.04 -2.90
CA SER A 179 23.56 0.71 -1.64
C SER A 179 23.33 -0.22 -0.44
N TRP A 180 22.37 -1.14 -0.55
CA TRP A 180 22.13 -2.15 0.47
C TRP A 180 23.33 -3.07 0.68
N LEU A 181 24.00 -3.53 -0.39
CA LEU A 181 25.23 -4.33 -0.29
C LEU A 181 26.35 -3.55 0.42
N GLY A 182 26.57 -2.29 0.05
CA GLY A 182 27.58 -1.43 0.68
C GLY A 182 27.31 -1.25 2.18
N ALA A 183 26.06 -1.00 2.56
CA ALA A 183 25.65 -0.87 3.96
C ALA A 183 25.78 -2.19 4.75
N ARG A 184 25.39 -3.33 4.13
CA ARG A 184 25.38 -4.64 4.81
C ARG A 184 26.77 -5.22 4.99
N TYR A 185 27.64 -5.06 3.99
CA TYR A 185 28.94 -5.72 3.96
C TYR A 185 30.13 -4.76 4.17
N ALA A 186 29.86 -3.48 4.43
CA ALA A 186 30.86 -2.45 4.75
C ALA A 186 31.95 -2.27 3.67
N PHE A 187 31.63 -2.54 2.40
CA PHE A 187 32.52 -2.19 1.28
C PHE A 187 32.15 -0.81 0.77
N SER A 188 33.12 0.11 0.82
CA SER A 188 32.99 1.43 0.21
C SER A 188 32.81 1.28 -1.30
N THR A 189 31.75 1.86 -1.84
CA THR A 189 31.57 2.01 -3.30
C THR A 189 32.38 3.20 -3.86
N ALA A 190 33.22 3.84 -3.04
CA ALA A 190 34.12 4.88 -3.52
C ALA A 190 34.98 4.30 -4.67
N PRO A 191 35.04 4.98 -5.83
CA PRO A 191 35.93 4.57 -6.90
C PRO A 191 37.36 4.84 -6.44
N GLY A 192 38.03 3.88 -5.80
CA GLY A 192 39.43 4.09 -5.40
C GLY A 192 40.13 3.07 -4.51
N GLU A 193 39.45 2.18 -3.78
CA GLU A 193 40.17 1.28 -2.86
C GLU A 193 39.89 -0.19 -3.16
N GLN A 194 40.89 -0.87 -3.71
CA GLN A 194 40.93 -2.32 -3.67
C GLN A 194 41.21 -2.77 -2.23
N PRO A 195 40.44 -3.71 -1.67
CA PRO A 195 40.75 -4.27 -0.36
C PRO A 195 42.11 -4.97 -0.39
N SER A 196 42.98 -4.63 0.56
CA SER A 196 44.30 -5.23 0.71
C SER A 196 44.15 -6.71 1.10
N GLY A 197 44.22 -7.58 0.10
CA GLY A 197 44.09 -9.03 0.28
C GLY A 197 43.70 -9.81 -0.97
N ALA A 198 43.23 -9.14 -2.03
CA ALA A 198 42.97 -9.82 -3.30
C ALA A 198 44.30 -10.19 -3.98
N ARG A 199 44.56 -11.50 -4.13
CA ARG A 199 45.61 -11.99 -5.05
C ARG A 199 45.28 -11.48 -6.45
N PRO A 200 46.24 -10.91 -7.20
CA PRO A 200 45.98 -10.45 -8.55
C PRO A 200 45.78 -11.68 -9.44
N THR A 201 44.53 -11.95 -9.83
CA THR A 201 44.29 -12.79 -11.01
C THR A 201 44.56 -11.93 -12.23
N ALA A 202 45.51 -12.40 -13.03
CA ALA A 202 45.93 -11.75 -14.26
C ALA A 202 44.84 -11.86 -15.34
N THR A 203 43.84 -10.99 -15.27
CA THR A 203 43.05 -10.55 -16.44
C THR A 203 42.40 -9.22 -16.10
N GLY A 204 42.94 -8.13 -16.67
CA GLY A 204 42.32 -6.81 -16.57
C GLY A 204 40.93 -6.82 -17.21
N ARG A 205 39.88 -6.79 -16.38
CA ARG A 205 38.56 -6.26 -16.74
C ARG A 205 38.12 -5.29 -15.65
N ARG A 206 37.64 -4.13 -16.09
CA ARG A 206 36.98 -3.12 -15.25
C ARG A 206 35.96 -3.78 -14.33
N SER A 207 35.80 -3.25 -13.13
CA SER A 207 34.75 -3.61 -12.16
C SER A 207 33.41 -3.83 -12.86
N GLU A 208 33.05 -5.09 -13.08
CA GLU A 208 31.79 -5.45 -13.72
C GLU A 208 30.65 -5.20 -12.71
N ARG A 209 29.55 -4.71 -13.26
CA ARG A 209 28.35 -4.22 -12.57
C ARG A 209 27.80 -5.34 -11.70
N HIS A 210 27.64 -5.10 -10.40
CA HIS A 210 26.76 -5.96 -9.60
C HIS A 210 25.34 -5.64 -10.07
N VAL A 211 24.74 -6.55 -10.82
CA VAL A 211 23.35 -6.49 -11.31
C VAL A 211 22.54 -7.44 -10.44
N ILE A 212 21.32 -7.07 -10.07
CA ILE A 212 20.34 -8.02 -9.52
C ILE A 212 20.28 -9.20 -10.50
N PRO A 213 20.60 -10.42 -10.08
CA PRO A 213 20.64 -11.57 -10.99
C PRO A 213 19.28 -11.74 -11.68
N GLY A 214 19.30 -11.89 -13.01
CA GLY A 214 18.13 -12.39 -13.73
C GLY A 214 17.91 -13.88 -13.43
N PRO A 215 16.73 -14.45 -13.73
CA PRO A 215 16.48 -15.86 -13.54
C PRO A 215 17.47 -16.70 -14.35
N THR A 216 17.94 -17.78 -13.74
CA THR A 216 18.72 -18.85 -14.39
C THR A 216 17.85 -19.76 -15.22
#